data_AF-A0A0W1KKH6-F1
#
_entry.id   AF-A0A0W1KKH6-F1
#
_cell.length_a   1.000
_cell.length_b   1.000
_cell.length_c   1.000
_cell.angle_alpha   90.00
_cell.angle_beta   90.00
_cell.angle_gamma   90.00
#
_symmetry.space_group_name_H-M   'P 1'
#
loop_
_entity.id
_entity.type
_entity.pdbx_description
1 polymer ?
#
loop_
_entity_poly.entity_id
_entity_poly.type
_entity_poly.pdbx_seq_one_letter_code
_entity_poly.pdbx_strand_id
1 'polypeptide(L)'
;MMEWLRRGFQPVIVPRDPELGEHIDVHQIRFSNFMHDRSLIVLANDYEQVKAALTDPQLVSAAQLDKIDSAGAVRAFAKLASSLLAD
;
A
#
# COMPACT_ATOMS: atom_id res chain seq x y z
N MET A 1 0.70 8.30 -1.89
CA MET A 1 1.23 6.95 -2.18
C MET A 1 1.01 6.57 -3.63
N MET A 2 -0.23 6.35 -4.08
CA MET A 2 -0.53 5.81 -5.41
C MET A 2 0.06 6.60 -6.59
N GLU A 3 0.03 7.92 -6.53
CA GLU A 3 0.63 8.76 -7.58
C GLU A 3 2.14 8.54 -7.74
N TRP A 4 2.86 8.43 -6.62
CA TRP A 4 4.31 8.18 -6.65
C TRP A 4 4.65 6.81 -7.22
N LEU A 5 3.84 5.79 -6.91
CA LEU A 5 3.96 4.46 -7.50
C LEU A 5 3.80 4.52 -9.02
N ARG A 6 2.77 5.19 -9.53
CA ARG A 6 2.55 5.34 -10.99
C ARG A 6 3.70 6.08 -11.69
N ARG A 7 4.42 6.93 -10.95
CA ARG A 7 5.62 7.62 -11.44
C ARG A 7 6.91 6.81 -11.28
N GLY A 8 6.84 5.57 -10.79
CA GLY A 8 7.96 4.64 -10.65
C GLY A 8 8.73 4.75 -9.33
N PHE A 9 8.33 5.62 -8.41
CA PHE A 9 8.99 5.80 -7.12
C PHE A 9 8.38 4.87 -6.07
N GLN A 10 9.23 4.17 -5.30
CA GLN A 10 8.77 3.39 -4.14
C GLN A 10 8.72 4.28 -2.89
N PRO A 11 7.54 4.54 -2.32
CA PRO A 11 7.42 5.36 -1.11
C PRO A 11 7.97 4.63 0.12
N VAL A 12 8.68 5.37 0.97
CA VAL A 12 8.98 4.98 2.35
C VAL A 12 7.85 5.52 3.24
N ILE A 13 7.19 4.64 3.97
CA ILE A 13 6.02 4.97 4.79
C ILE A 13 6.33 4.72 6.25
N VAL A 14 6.05 5.73 7.07
CA VAL A 14 6.03 5.63 8.53
C VAL A 14 4.57 5.77 8.95
N PRO A 15 3.89 4.66 9.29
CA PRO A 15 2.50 4.73 9.72
C PRO A 15 2.42 5.38 11.11
N ARG A 16 1.32 6.10 11.35
CA ARG A 16 1.01 6.62 12.70
C ARG A 16 0.57 5.47 13.59
N ASP A 17 0.98 5.50 14.86
CA ASP A 17 0.67 4.44 15.82
C ASP A 17 -0.23 4.97 16.95
N PRO A 18 -1.51 4.55 17.03
CA PRO A 18 -2.40 4.99 18.10
C PRO A 18 -1.95 4.53 19.49
N GLU A 19 -1.14 3.46 19.60
CA GLU A 19 -0.57 3.02 20.88
C GLU A 19 0.45 4.02 21.44
N LEU A 20 0.96 4.94 20.61
CA LEU A 20 1.81 6.06 21.02
C LEU A 20 1.00 7.30 21.47
N GLY A 21 -0.32 7.17 21.64
CA GLY A 21 -1.21 8.26 22.07
C GLY A 21 -1.72 9.15 20.94
N GLU A 22 -1.54 8.71 19.70
CA GLU A 22 -2.00 9.44 18.51
C GLU A 22 -3.51 9.28 18.30
N HIS A 23 -4.24 10.36 18.08
CA HIS A 23 -5.69 10.32 17.84
C HIS A 23 -6.02 9.93 16.38
N ILE A 24 -5.84 8.66 16.06
CA ILE A 24 -6.13 8.06 14.75
C ILE A 24 -6.62 6.62 14.93
N ASP A 25 -7.30 6.07 13.91
CA ASP A 25 -7.64 4.66 13.88
C ASP A 25 -6.48 3.79 13.34
N VAL A 26 -6.64 2.47 13.38
CA VAL A 26 -5.63 1.51 12.90
C VAL A 26 -5.65 1.29 11.38
N HIS A 27 -6.50 2.01 10.62
CA HIS A 27 -6.63 1.75 9.19
C HIS A 27 -5.37 2.13 8.41
N GLN A 28 -4.63 3.16 8.84
CA GLN A 28 -3.36 3.50 8.21
C GLN A 28 -2.32 2.38 8.33
N ILE A 29 -2.19 1.77 9.51
CA ILE A 29 -1.30 0.62 9.74
C ILE A 29 -1.74 -0.56 8.86
N ARG A 30 -3.03 -0.92 8.89
CA ARG A 30 -3.58 -2.05 8.12
C ARG A 30 -3.34 -1.88 6.61
N PHE A 31 -3.58 -0.68 6.09
CA PHE A 31 -3.35 -0.39 4.68
C PHE A 31 -1.85 -0.39 4.34
N SER A 32 -1.00 0.11 5.23
CA SER A 32 0.46 0.11 5.01
C SER A 32 1.01 -1.33 4.96
N ASN A 33 0.60 -2.20 5.88
CA ASN A 33 0.95 -3.63 5.84
C ASN A 33 0.47 -4.28 4.54
N PHE A 34 -0.80 -4.05 4.16
CA PHE A 34 -1.36 -4.56 2.91
C PHE A 34 -0.54 -4.16 1.67
N MET A 35 -0.04 -2.92 1.62
CA MET A 35 0.79 -2.42 0.51
C MET A 35 2.22 -2.95 0.58
N HIS A 36 2.78 -3.09 1.77
CA HIS A 36 4.11 -3.66 2.00
C HIS A 36 4.19 -5.12 1.54
N ASP A 37 3.19 -5.94 1.88
CA ASP A 37 3.08 -7.34 1.46
C ASP A 37 3.06 -7.52 -0.07
N ARG A 38 2.69 -6.47 -0.81
CA ARG A 38 2.67 -6.44 -2.28
C ARG A 38 3.97 -5.90 -2.88
N SER A 39 4.93 -5.55 -2.04
CA SER A 39 6.20 -4.88 -2.39
C SER A 39 5.98 -3.52 -3.04
N LEU A 40 4.89 -2.82 -2.70
CA LEU A 40 4.59 -1.50 -3.26
C LEU A 40 5.19 -0.36 -2.44
N ILE A 41 5.48 -0.57 -1.17
CA ILE A 41 6.10 0.42 -0.31
C ILE A 41 7.22 -0.21 0.52
N VAL A 42 8.12 0.63 1.01
CA VAL A 42 8.99 0.30 2.14
C VAL A 42 8.28 0.77 3.40
N LEU A 43 8.09 -0.13 4.36
CA LEU A 43 7.51 0.19 5.67
C LEU A 43 8.64 0.41 6.67
N ALA A 44 8.58 1.51 7.41
CA ALA A 44 9.52 1.84 8.47
C ALA A 44 8.77 2.22 9.74
N ASN A 45 9.14 1.64 10.87
CA ASN A 45 8.52 1.88 12.17
C ASN A 45 9.42 2.68 13.12
N ASP A 46 10.66 2.94 12.72
CA ASP A 46 11.63 3.69 13.50
C ASP A 46 12.58 4.48 12.59
N TYR A 47 13.40 5.33 13.23
CA TYR A 47 14.34 6.20 12.54
C TYR A 47 15.42 5.44 11.76
N GLU A 48 15.93 4.34 12.29
CA GLU A 48 16.99 3.56 11.63
C GLU A 48 16.46 2.86 10.38
N GLN A 49 15.20 2.37 10.42
CA GLN A 49 14.53 1.81 9.26
C GLN A 49 14.30 2.86 8.17
N VAL A 50 13.91 4.09 8.53
CA VAL A 50 13.81 5.19 7.57
C VAL A 50 15.16 5.47 6.92
N LYS A 51 16.22 5.58 7.73
CA LYS A 51 17.57 5.84 7.24
C LYS A 51 18.07 4.74 6.30
N ALA A 52 17.85 3.48 6.65
CA ALA A 52 18.18 2.33 5.81
C ALA A 52 17.42 2.39 4.47
N ALA A 53 16.12 2.65 4.50
CA ALA A 53 15.27 2.75 3.31
C ALA A 53 15.69 3.86 2.34
N LEU A 54 16.25 4.95 2.86
CA LEU A 54 16.71 6.09 2.06
C LEU A 54 18.13 5.93 1.50
N THR A 55 18.92 4.97 2.03
CA THR A 55 20.30 4.76 1.60
C THR A 55 20.40 4.07 0.23
N ASP A 56 19.46 3.17 -0.08
CA ASP A 56 19.37 2.47 -1.35
C ASP A 56 17.92 2.44 -1.88
N PRO A 57 17.42 3.58 -2.40
CA PRO A 57 16.04 3.70 -2.82
C PRO A 57 15.75 2.80 -4.03
N GLN A 58 14.77 1.91 -3.87
CA GLN A 58 14.35 1.01 -4.94
C GLN A 58 13.30 1.68 -5.84
N LEU A 59 13.32 1.32 -7.12
CA LEU A 59 12.25 1.66 -8.06
C LEU A 59 11.15 0.60 -8.01
N VAL A 60 9.92 1.00 -8.34
CA VAL A 60 8.82 0.05 -8.48
C VAL A 60 8.81 -0.48 -9.91
N SER A 61 8.85 -1.80 -10.08
CA SER A 61 8.74 -2.43 -11.39
C SER A 61 7.32 -2.35 -11.95
N ALA A 62 7.19 -2.41 -13.27
CA ALA A 62 5.88 -2.50 -13.93
C ALA A 62 5.06 -3.70 -13.42
N ALA A 63 5.70 -4.84 -13.15
CA ALA A 63 5.05 -6.03 -12.61
C ALA A 63 4.49 -5.81 -11.19
N GLN A 64 5.11 -4.95 -10.39
CA GLN A 64 4.56 -4.53 -9.09
C GLN A 64 3.37 -3.59 -9.29
N LEU A 65 3.43 -2.65 -10.23
CA LEU A 65 2.33 -1.71 -10.52
C LEU A 65 1.07 -2.40 -11.04
N ASP A 66 1.20 -3.47 -11.83
CA ASP A 66 0.06 -4.27 -12.29
C ASP A 66 -0.76 -4.89 -11.14
N LYS A 67 -0.17 -5.01 -9.94
CA LYS A 67 -0.90 -5.47 -8.74
C LYS A 67 -1.88 -4.43 -8.19
N ILE A 68 -1.74 -3.16 -8.58
CA ILE A 68 -2.60 -2.05 -8.15
C ILE A 68 -3.86 -2.01 -9.03
N ASP A 69 -3.67 -1.94 -10.34
CA ASP A 69 -4.74 -1.74 -11.31
C ASP A 69 -5.16 -3.09 -11.93
N SER A 70 -5.66 -3.99 -11.09
CA SER A 70 -6.07 -5.33 -11.53
C SER A 70 -7.45 -5.31 -12.19
N ALA A 71 -7.47 -5.39 -13.52
CA ALA A 71 -8.71 -5.63 -14.27
C ALA A 71 -9.43 -6.92 -13.82
N GLY A 72 -8.69 -7.89 -13.28
CA GLY A 72 -9.26 -9.09 -12.66
C GLY A 72 -10.04 -8.78 -11.39
N ALA A 73 -9.52 -7.90 -10.52
CA ALA A 73 -10.22 -7.46 -9.31
C ALA A 73 -11.51 -6.70 -9.65
N VAL A 74 -11.47 -5.82 -10.67
CA VAL A 74 -12.66 -5.11 -11.16
C VAL A 74 -13.73 -6.10 -11.63
N ARG A 75 -13.36 -7.10 -12.42
CA ARG A 75 -14.28 -8.15 -12.88
C ARG A 75 -14.86 -8.98 -11.74
N ALA A 76 -14.03 -9.36 -10.77
CA ALA A 76 -14.46 -10.13 -9.60
C ALA A 76 -15.45 -9.34 -8.75
N PHE A 77 -15.16 -8.06 -8.50
CA PHE A 77 -16.07 -7.15 -7.81
C PHE A 77 -17.39 -6.98 -8.56
N ALA A 78 -17.34 -6.72 -9.88
CA ALA A 78 -18.53 -6.57 -10.70
C ALA A 78 -19.43 -7.81 -10.62
N LYS A 79 -18.85 -9.01 -10.71
CA LYS A 79 -19.58 -10.28 -10.55
C LYS A 79 -20.26 -10.39 -9.18
N LEU A 80 -19.52 -10.08 -8.11
CA LEU A 80 -20.06 -10.11 -6.75
C LEU A 80 -21.20 -9.11 -6.57
N ALA A 81 -21.01 -7.87 -7.02
CA ALA A 81 -22.04 -6.84 -6.96
C ALA A 81 -23.30 -7.25 -7.73
N SER A 82 -23.16 -7.77 -8.95
CA SER A 82 -24.29 -8.27 -9.73
C SER A 82 -25.03 -9.41 -9.03
N SER A 83 -24.33 -10.33 -8.34
CA SER A 83 -25.01 -11.40 -7.59
C SER A 83 -25.79 -10.92 -6.36
N LEU A 84 -25.42 -9.78 -5.78
CA LEU A 84 -26.10 -9.19 -4.63
C LEU A 84 -27.29 -8.31 -5.04
N LEU A 85 -27.36 -7.92 -6.30
CA LEU A 85 -28.44 -7.10 -6.87
C LEU A 85 -29.45 -7.94 -7.66
N ALA A 86 -29.19 -9.23 -7.84
CA ALA A 86 -30.09 -10.18 -8.48
C ALA A 86 -31.10 -10.72 -7.45
N ASP A 87 -31.95 -9.83 -6.94
CA ASP A 87 -33.24 -10.12 -6.32
C ASP A 87 -34.35 -9.56 -7.23
#